data_AF-A0A3A8H3T6-F1
#
_entry.id   AF-A0A3A8H3T6-F1
#
_cell.length_a   1.000
_cell.length_b   1.000
_cell.length_c   1.000
_cell.angle_alpha   90.00
_cell.angle_beta   90.00
_cell.angle_gamma   90.00
#
_symmetry.space_group_name_H-M   'P 1'
#
loop_
_entity.id
_entity.type
_entity.pdbx_description
1 polymer ?
#
loop_
_entity_poly.entity_id
_entity_poly.type
_entity_poly.pdbx_seq_one_letter_code
_entity_poly.pdbx_strand_id
1 'polypeptide(L)'
;MKQTRGMTLLEILTALAVVSVFIALAVGGLQGRIGGQRESMATRELWSGALRARQLAISTNQPVRIVVEKDVDLPDGTRRTVARWEQLKCGDDLANPDQWSMNQCPSTACVATTCRDMPDCCSTTGPDIVIPDSMSAADINNLCFLPGSGRPALNKMDCMQGQLGQAALVAAAAPKDHQIQFRFTSGRPKSVLMVEPLTGLSSVMDCDSVAATTTDATRKDLRLANACNEP
;
A
#
# COMPACT_ATOMS: atom_id res chain seq x y z
N MET A 1 -63.47 6.41 -23.54
CA MET A 1 -63.30 6.26 -22.08
C MET A 1 -62.28 5.15 -21.83
N LYS A 2 -61.10 5.47 -21.26
CA LYS A 2 -60.08 4.46 -20.92
C LYS A 2 -60.53 3.72 -19.65
N GLN A 3 -60.74 2.41 -19.75
CA GLN A 3 -60.98 1.57 -18.57
C GLN A 3 -59.69 1.47 -17.76
N THR A 4 -59.62 2.13 -16.61
CA THR A 4 -58.63 1.83 -15.58
C THR A 4 -59.09 0.58 -14.85
N ARG A 5 -58.47 -0.58 -15.15
CA ARG A 5 -58.60 -1.78 -14.32
C ARG A 5 -57.93 -1.49 -12.97
N GLY A 6 -58.70 -1.54 -11.90
CA GLY A 6 -58.18 -1.41 -10.54
C GLY A 6 -57.28 -2.59 -10.22
N MET A 7 -56.09 -2.30 -9.68
CA MET A 7 -55.10 -3.31 -9.29
C MET A 7 -55.61 -4.05 -8.05
N THR A 8 -55.60 -5.38 -8.10
CA THR A 8 -56.06 -6.18 -6.95
C THR A 8 -55.00 -6.17 -5.84
N LEU A 9 -55.44 -6.31 -4.59
CA LEU A 9 -54.53 -6.35 -3.44
C LEU A 9 -53.51 -7.49 -3.55
N LEU A 10 -53.89 -8.60 -4.22
CA LEU A 10 -53.00 -9.72 -4.51
C LEU A 10 -51.93 -9.37 -5.55
N GLU A 11 -52.26 -8.61 -6.60
CA GLU A 11 -51.27 -8.11 -7.58
C GLU A 11 -50.26 -7.15 -6.96
N ILE A 12 -50.69 -6.31 -6.01
CA ILE A 12 -49.78 -5.41 -5.28
C ILE A 12 -48.81 -6.21 -4.41
N LEU A 13 -49.30 -7.25 -3.72
CA LEU A 13 -48.45 -8.10 -2.87
C LEU A 13 -47.44 -8.92 -3.68
N THR A 14 -47.84 -9.46 -4.83
CA THR A 14 -46.91 -10.19 -5.71
C THR A 14 -45.88 -9.26 -6.34
N ALA A 15 -46.29 -8.06 -6.78
CA ALA A 15 -45.35 -7.05 -7.28
C ALA A 15 -44.32 -6.65 -6.21
N LEU A 16 -44.76 -6.43 -4.96
CA LEU A 16 -43.87 -6.14 -3.84
C LEU A 16 -42.89 -7.28 -3.54
N ALA A 17 -43.35 -8.53 -3.58
CA ALA A 17 -42.50 -9.70 -3.35
C ALA A 17 -41.42 -9.84 -4.44
N VAL A 18 -41.79 -9.61 -5.70
CA VAL A 18 -40.83 -9.65 -6.81
C VAL A 18 -39.82 -8.51 -6.71
N VAL A 19 -40.27 -7.29 -6.42
CA VAL A 19 -39.39 -6.12 -6.27
C VAL A 19 -38.43 -6.28 -5.09
N SER A 20 -38.87 -6.82 -3.96
CA SER A 20 -37.99 -7.01 -2.79
C SER A 20 -36.86 -8.01 -3.06
N VAL A 21 -37.13 -9.09 -3.80
CA VAL A 21 -36.10 -10.04 -4.24
C VAL A 21 -35.09 -9.37 -5.16
N PHE A 22 -35.54 -8.57 -6.13
CA PHE A 22 -34.63 -7.85 -7.02
C PHE A 22 -33.77 -6.82 -6.29
N ILE A 23 -34.34 -6.10 -5.30
CA ILE A 23 -33.58 -5.16 -4.47
C ILE A 23 -32.52 -5.90 -3.64
N ALA A 24 -32.86 -7.04 -3.03
CA ALA A 24 -31.92 -7.81 -2.22
C ALA A 24 -30.71 -8.28 -3.05
N LEU A 25 -30.95 -8.77 -4.27
CA LEU A 25 -29.89 -9.18 -5.20
C LEU A 25 -29.05 -7.98 -5.68
N ALA A 26 -29.69 -6.83 -5.92
CA ALA A 26 -29.00 -5.61 -6.34
C ALA A 26 -28.05 -5.08 -5.26
N VAL A 27 -28.47 -5.10 -3.98
CA VAL A 27 -27.66 -4.64 -2.84
C VAL A 27 -26.41 -5.52 -2.66
N GLY A 28 -26.55 -6.85 -2.75
CA GLY A 28 -25.41 -7.77 -2.69
C GLY A 28 -24.39 -7.52 -3.81
N GLY A 29 -24.86 -7.26 -5.03
CA GLY A 29 -24.00 -6.94 -6.17
C GLY A 29 -23.28 -5.57 -6.05
N LEU A 30 -23.93 -4.58 -5.44
CA LEU A 30 -23.34 -3.25 -5.19
C LEU A 30 -22.23 -3.30 -4.13
N GLN A 31 -22.42 -4.06 -3.06
CA GLN A 31 -21.42 -4.20 -1.99
C GLN A 31 -20.10 -4.81 -2.48
N GLY A 32 -20.17 -5.84 -3.33
CA GLY A 32 -18.98 -6.45 -3.93
C GLY A 32 -18.19 -5.48 -4.82
N ARG A 33 -18.87 -4.64 -5.60
CA ARG A 33 -18.22 -3.62 -6.45
C ARG A 33 -17.53 -2.53 -5.63
N ILE A 34 -18.13 -2.11 -4.51
CA ILE A 34 -17.55 -1.10 -3.61
C ILE A 34 -16.28 -1.65 -2.94
N GLY A 35 -16.27 -2.92 -2.54
CA GLY A 35 -15.09 -3.58 -1.98
C GLY A 35 -13.90 -3.54 -2.95
N GLY A 36 -14.09 -4.01 -4.19
CA GLY A 36 -13.04 -3.98 -5.21
C GLY A 36 -12.56 -2.57 -5.57
N GLN A 37 -13.45 -1.57 -5.53
CA GLN A 37 -13.06 -0.17 -5.71
C GLN A 37 -12.16 0.34 -4.57
N ARG A 38 -12.49 0.03 -3.31
CA ARG A 38 -11.67 0.41 -2.16
C ARG A 38 -10.28 -0.24 -2.21
N GLU A 39 -10.21 -1.51 -2.58
CA GLU A 39 -8.96 -2.24 -2.77
C GLU A 39 -8.10 -1.61 -3.88
N SER A 40 -8.71 -1.27 -5.01
CA SER A 40 -8.02 -0.63 -6.13
C SER A 40 -7.51 0.77 -5.77
N MET A 41 -8.30 1.55 -5.02
CA MET A 41 -7.88 2.85 -4.52
C MET A 41 -6.72 2.71 -3.54
N ALA A 42 -6.84 1.85 -2.52
CA ALA A 42 -5.76 1.62 -1.55
C ALA A 42 -4.45 1.17 -2.22
N THR A 43 -4.54 0.28 -3.22
CA THR A 43 -3.38 -0.16 -4.02
C THR A 43 -2.72 1.01 -4.74
N ARG A 44 -3.51 1.89 -5.37
CA ARG A 44 -2.99 3.06 -6.10
C ARG A 44 -2.40 4.11 -5.17
N GLU A 45 -3.03 4.37 -4.03
CA GLU A 45 -2.53 5.31 -3.03
C GLU A 45 -1.23 4.81 -2.38
N LEU A 46 -1.11 3.50 -2.13
CA LEU A 46 0.15 2.91 -1.66
C LEU A 46 1.27 3.07 -2.69
N TRP A 47 0.97 2.82 -3.97
CA TRP A 47 1.92 3.02 -5.05
C TRP A 47 2.33 4.50 -5.21
N SER A 48 1.37 5.42 -5.20
CA SER A 48 1.63 6.87 -5.27
C SER A 48 2.42 7.34 -4.05
N GLY A 49 2.11 6.81 -2.87
CA GLY A 49 2.82 7.02 -1.61
C GLY A 49 4.28 6.56 -1.69
N ALA A 50 4.54 5.39 -2.28
CA ALA A 50 5.89 4.90 -2.50
C ALA A 50 6.70 5.79 -3.46
N LEU A 51 6.10 6.24 -4.57
CA LEU A 51 6.75 7.18 -5.48
C LEU A 51 7.07 8.52 -4.80
N ARG A 52 6.16 9.02 -3.97
CA ARG A 52 6.37 10.26 -3.19
C ARG A 52 7.45 10.08 -2.15
N ALA A 53 7.45 8.97 -1.43
CA ALA A 53 8.48 8.65 -0.44
C ALA A 53 9.88 8.63 -1.07
N ARG A 54 10.01 7.98 -2.23
CA ARG A 54 11.24 8.00 -3.02
C ARG A 54 11.68 9.42 -3.40
N GLN A 55 10.77 10.22 -3.96
CA GLN A 55 11.08 11.60 -4.38
C GLN A 55 11.55 12.45 -3.20
N LEU A 56 10.91 12.31 -2.05
CA LEU A 56 11.31 12.98 -0.81
C LEU A 56 12.68 12.51 -0.32
N ALA A 57 12.96 11.20 -0.38
CA ALA A 57 14.26 10.68 0.04
C ALA A 57 15.42 11.23 -0.81
N ILE A 58 15.17 11.42 -2.11
CA ILE A 58 16.13 12.03 -3.04
C ILE A 58 16.28 13.53 -2.77
N SER A 59 15.17 14.27 -2.66
CA SER A 59 15.23 15.74 -2.58
C SER A 59 15.73 16.26 -1.23
N THR A 60 15.51 15.50 -0.16
CA THR A 60 15.84 15.93 1.21
C THR A 60 17.09 15.27 1.77
N ASN A 61 17.64 14.26 1.08
CA ASN A 61 18.72 13.42 1.57
C ASN A 61 18.42 12.76 2.93
N GLN A 62 17.15 12.50 3.24
CA GLN A 62 16.71 11.80 4.44
C GLN A 62 16.04 10.48 4.05
N PRO A 63 16.17 9.42 4.87
CA PRO A 63 15.47 8.18 4.62
C PRO A 63 13.97 8.37 4.81
N VAL A 64 13.19 7.82 3.90
CA VAL A 64 11.73 7.80 3.99
C VAL A 64 11.27 6.36 3.98
N ARG A 65 10.52 5.95 5.00
CA ARG A 65 9.99 4.58 5.09
C ARG A 65 8.49 4.55 4.95
N ILE A 66 7.95 3.43 4.49
CA ILE A 66 6.52 3.14 4.53
C ILE A 66 6.25 2.27 5.76
N VAL A 67 5.28 2.69 6.56
CA VAL A 67 4.84 1.97 7.76
C VAL A 67 3.38 1.57 7.56
N VAL A 68 3.06 0.34 7.97
CA VAL A 68 1.70 -0.20 8.02
C VAL A 68 1.37 -0.50 9.48
N GLU A 69 0.47 0.29 10.04
CA GLU A 69 0.02 0.19 11.43
C GLU A 69 -1.36 -0.45 11.49
N LYS A 70 -1.56 -1.34 12.44
CA LYS A 70 -2.87 -1.96 12.71
C LYS A 70 -3.61 -1.18 13.80
N ASP A 71 -4.93 -1.27 13.77
CA ASP A 71 -5.83 -0.78 14.83
C ASP A 71 -5.64 0.70 15.19
N VAL A 72 -5.38 1.54 14.19
CA VAL A 72 -5.24 2.99 14.37
C VAL A 72 -6.63 3.63 14.52
N ASP A 73 -6.79 4.41 15.58
CA ASP A 73 -7.99 5.22 15.82
C ASP A 73 -8.06 6.38 14.82
N LEU A 74 -9.08 6.35 13.96
CA LEU A 74 -9.36 7.38 12.96
C LEU A 74 -10.30 8.47 13.52
N PRO A 75 -10.37 9.65 12.89
CA PRO A 75 -11.27 10.74 13.32
C PRO A 75 -12.76 10.38 13.31
N ASP A 76 -13.13 9.33 12.58
CA ASP A 76 -14.50 8.79 12.53
C ASP A 76 -14.83 7.85 13.72
N GLY A 77 -13.87 7.65 14.64
CA GLY A 77 -14.00 6.77 15.80
C GLY A 77 -13.82 5.29 15.47
N THR A 78 -13.45 4.93 14.23
CA THR A 78 -13.19 3.54 13.85
C THR A 78 -11.73 3.18 14.00
N ARG A 79 -11.45 1.88 14.20
CA ARG A 79 -10.10 1.31 14.18
C ARG A 79 -9.88 0.60 12.86
N ARG A 80 -8.81 0.98 12.16
CA ARG A 80 -8.46 0.39 10.86
C ARG A 80 -6.96 0.18 10.76
N THR A 81 -6.57 -0.70 9.84
CA THR A 81 -5.18 -0.76 9.38
C THR A 81 -4.93 0.42 8.46
N VAL A 82 -3.86 1.16 8.70
CA VAL A 82 -3.47 2.32 7.89
C VAL A 82 -2.02 2.17 7.45
N ALA A 83 -1.72 2.69 6.27
CA ALA A 83 -0.36 2.82 5.79
C ALA A 83 -0.03 4.29 5.56
N ARG A 84 1.20 4.69 5.85
CA ARG A 84 1.72 6.02 5.50
C ARG A 84 3.21 5.95 5.25
N TRP A 85 3.73 6.96 4.56
CA TRP A 85 5.17 7.19 4.53
C TRP A 85 5.59 8.13 5.67
N GLU A 86 6.81 7.95 6.15
CA GLU A 86 7.42 8.65 7.27
C GLU A 86 8.81 9.09 6.86
N GLN A 87 9.05 10.40 6.81
CA GLN A 87 10.39 10.97 6.60
C GLN A 87 11.07 11.06 7.96
N LEU A 88 12.11 10.25 8.15
CA LEU A 88 12.79 10.14 9.44
C LEU A 88 13.78 11.28 9.61
N LYS A 89 13.78 11.88 10.80
CA LYS A 89 14.82 12.82 11.19
C LYS A 89 16.15 12.10 11.39
N CYS A 90 17.20 12.84 11.08
CA CYS A 90 18.58 12.45 11.30
C CYS A 90 19.15 13.28 12.45
N GLY A 91 20.13 12.73 13.16
CA GLY A 91 20.73 13.38 14.33
C GLY A 91 20.53 12.60 15.61
N ASP A 92 21.37 12.89 16.59
CA ASP A 92 21.22 12.40 17.96
C ASP A 92 20.28 13.31 18.76
N ASP A 93 20.25 14.60 18.44
CA ASP A 93 19.30 15.57 19.00
C ASP A 93 18.15 15.86 18.01
N LEU A 94 16.97 15.28 18.26
CA LEU A 94 15.78 15.47 17.41
C LEU A 94 15.15 16.87 17.54
N ALA A 95 15.52 17.63 18.58
CA ALA A 95 15.03 18.98 18.84
C ALA A 95 15.95 20.06 18.25
N ASN A 96 17.27 19.79 18.15
CA ASN A 96 18.24 20.71 17.57
C ASN A 96 19.00 20.03 16.42
N PRO A 97 18.93 20.55 15.18
CA PRO A 97 19.62 19.95 14.04
C PRO A 97 21.13 19.99 14.25
N ASP A 98 21.69 18.85 14.59
CA ASP A 98 23.11 18.57 14.74
C ASP A 98 23.73 18.15 13.40
N GLN A 99 25.07 18.08 13.36
CA GLN A 99 25.76 17.59 12.17
C GLN A 99 25.67 16.07 12.12
N TRP A 100 24.89 15.57 11.17
CA TRP A 100 24.77 14.15 10.87
C TRP A 100 25.34 13.83 9.49
N SER A 101 25.89 12.62 9.34
CA SER A 101 26.24 12.06 8.04
C SER A 101 25.11 11.19 7.50
N MET A 102 25.02 11.03 6.17
CA MET A 102 23.99 10.17 5.56
C MET A 102 23.98 8.75 6.14
N ASN A 103 25.16 8.22 6.51
CA ASN A 103 25.28 6.87 7.06
C ASN A 103 24.83 6.77 8.53
N GLN A 104 24.65 7.87 9.24
CA GLN A 104 24.15 7.89 10.62
C GLN A 104 22.63 8.08 10.69
N CYS A 105 21.97 8.30 9.56
CA CYS A 105 20.53 8.52 9.50
C CYS A 105 19.79 7.23 9.14
N PRO A 106 18.63 6.91 9.77
CA PRO A 106 17.85 7.66 10.77
C PRO A 106 18.46 7.70 12.17
N SER A 107 17.96 8.59 13.03
CA SER A 107 18.31 8.59 14.47
C SER A 107 18.02 7.23 15.12
N THR A 108 18.92 6.75 15.99
CA THR A 108 18.77 5.43 16.64
C THR A 108 17.50 5.34 17.50
N ALA A 109 17.04 6.47 18.05
CA ALA A 109 15.78 6.54 18.82
C ALA A 109 14.54 6.26 17.96
N CYS A 110 14.65 6.43 16.64
CA CYS A 110 13.54 6.38 15.68
C CYS A 110 13.50 5.09 14.85
N VAL A 111 14.49 4.21 15.04
CA VAL A 111 14.61 2.95 14.31
C VAL A 111 13.47 2.00 14.66
N ALA A 112 13.06 1.89 15.92
CA ALA A 112 12.08 0.89 16.36
C ALA A 112 10.68 1.44 16.64
N THR A 113 10.46 2.74 16.42
CA THR A 113 9.25 3.47 16.78
C THR A 113 8.63 4.11 15.55
N THR A 114 7.31 4.16 15.45
CA THR A 114 6.63 4.91 14.38
C THR A 114 6.50 6.37 14.78
N CYS A 115 6.27 7.24 13.79
CA CYS A 115 6.08 8.66 14.07
C CYS A 115 4.71 8.99 14.66
N ARG A 116 3.80 8.01 14.77
CA ARG A 116 2.58 8.16 15.57
C ARG A 116 2.88 7.99 17.05
N ASP A 117 3.74 7.03 17.40
CA ASP A 117 4.17 6.81 18.78
C ASP A 117 5.14 7.89 19.27
N MET A 118 6.05 8.32 18.39
CA MET A 118 7.05 9.36 18.67
C MET A 118 7.08 10.40 17.54
N PRO A 119 6.26 11.46 17.61
CA PRO A 119 6.16 12.47 16.56
C PRO A 119 7.49 13.18 16.25
N ASP A 120 8.36 13.33 17.26
CA ASP A 120 9.65 14.00 17.10
C ASP A 120 10.61 13.26 16.17
N CYS A 121 10.36 11.98 15.90
CA CYS A 121 11.16 11.16 14.99
C CYS A 121 10.96 11.48 13.50
N CYS A 122 9.88 12.18 13.14
CA CYS A 122 9.62 12.55 11.76
C CYS A 122 9.74 14.05 11.53
N SER A 123 10.33 14.43 10.41
CA SER A 123 10.25 15.80 9.90
C SER A 123 8.91 16.02 9.20
N THR A 124 8.42 15.02 8.48
CA THR A 124 7.15 15.07 7.75
C THR A 124 6.59 13.66 7.60
N THR A 125 5.28 13.54 7.65
CA THR A 125 4.56 12.29 7.42
C THR A 125 3.58 12.44 6.26
N GLY A 126 3.29 11.30 5.61
CA GLY A 126 2.23 11.20 4.62
C GLY A 126 0.84 11.16 5.23
N PRO A 127 -0.20 11.38 4.41
CA PRO A 127 -1.57 11.12 4.83
C PRO A 127 -1.76 9.62 5.13
N ASP A 128 -2.67 9.32 6.05
CA ASP A 128 -3.04 7.94 6.34
C ASP A 128 -3.85 7.35 5.19
N ILE A 129 -3.35 6.26 4.61
CA ILE A 129 -4.02 5.46 3.59
C ILE A 129 -4.73 4.33 4.31
N VAL A 130 -6.06 4.38 4.35
CA VAL A 130 -6.88 3.34 4.99
C VAL A 130 -6.83 2.06 4.14
N ILE A 131 -6.34 0.98 4.74
CA ILE A 131 -6.34 -0.34 4.12
C ILE A 131 -7.70 -1.01 4.41
N PRO A 132 -8.49 -1.37 3.39
CA PRO A 132 -9.76 -2.03 3.62
C PRO A 132 -9.54 -3.42 4.24
N ASP A 133 -10.48 -3.88 5.05
CA ASP A 133 -10.39 -5.19 5.74
C ASP A 133 -10.28 -6.38 4.77
N SER A 134 -10.67 -6.18 3.51
CA SER A 134 -10.54 -7.16 2.44
C SER A 134 -9.16 -7.17 1.76
N MET A 135 -8.21 -6.34 2.21
CA MET A 135 -6.85 -6.22 1.68
C MET A 135 -5.81 -6.41 2.78
N SER A 136 -4.72 -7.12 2.47
CA SER A 136 -3.50 -7.13 3.26
C SER A 136 -2.38 -6.41 2.51
N ALA A 137 -1.77 -5.44 3.19
CA ALA A 137 -0.62 -4.68 2.74
C ALA A 137 0.61 -4.87 3.65
N ALA A 138 0.63 -5.91 4.49
CA ALA A 138 1.71 -6.10 5.47
C ALA A 138 3.11 -6.17 4.84
N ASP A 139 3.19 -6.67 3.61
CA ASP A 139 4.44 -6.92 2.89
C ASP A 139 5.17 -5.62 2.46
N ILE A 140 4.48 -4.47 2.37
CA ILE A 140 5.13 -3.17 2.10
C ILE A 140 5.69 -2.50 3.36
N ASN A 141 5.36 -3.05 4.54
CA ASN A 141 5.81 -2.47 5.80
C ASN A 141 7.34 -2.48 5.86
N ASN A 142 7.91 -1.38 6.35
CA ASN A 142 9.36 -1.20 6.46
C ASN A 142 10.08 -1.16 5.11
N LEU A 143 9.39 -0.77 4.04
CA LEU A 143 10.03 -0.36 2.79
C LEU A 143 10.65 1.03 2.99
N CYS A 144 11.97 1.10 3.06
CA CYS A 144 12.73 2.33 3.14
C CYS A 144 13.26 2.74 1.77
N PHE A 145 13.25 4.04 1.50
CA PHE A 145 13.98 4.68 0.42
C PHE A 145 15.20 5.40 1.00
N LEU A 146 16.37 5.04 0.50
CA LEU A 146 17.66 5.51 0.99
C LEU A 146 17.92 6.97 0.61
N PRO A 147 18.59 7.74 1.47
CA PRO A 147 18.83 9.17 1.27
C PRO A 147 19.62 9.44 -0.01
N GLY A 148 19.21 10.46 -0.77
CA GLY A 148 19.90 11.00 -1.95
C GLY A 148 19.81 10.12 -3.21
N SER A 149 19.77 8.80 -3.06
CA SER A 149 19.69 7.84 -4.18
C SER A 149 18.26 7.36 -4.48
N GLY A 150 17.38 7.36 -3.46
CA GLY A 150 16.05 6.77 -3.56
C GLY A 150 16.08 5.25 -3.77
N ARG A 151 17.21 4.59 -3.52
CA ARG A 151 17.29 3.12 -3.61
C ARG A 151 16.40 2.48 -2.54
N PRO A 152 15.72 1.38 -2.85
CA PRO A 152 14.85 0.72 -1.89
C PRO A 152 15.62 -0.24 -0.98
N ALA A 153 15.20 -0.35 0.28
CA ALA A 153 15.62 -1.36 1.22
C ALA A 153 14.37 -1.89 1.96
N LEU A 154 14.14 -3.20 1.95
CA LEU A 154 12.95 -3.82 2.54
C LEU A 154 13.27 -4.54 3.86
N ASN A 155 12.30 -4.60 4.77
CA ASN A 155 12.39 -5.28 6.08
C ASN A 155 13.50 -4.73 6.98
N LYS A 156 13.77 -3.44 6.84
CA LYS A 156 14.84 -2.73 7.55
C LYS A 156 14.28 -1.44 8.11
N MET A 157 13.75 -1.51 9.33
CA MET A 157 13.20 -0.33 10.02
C MET A 157 14.25 0.73 10.32
N ASP A 158 15.52 0.33 10.34
CA ASP A 158 16.72 1.14 10.43
C ASP A 158 17.12 1.81 9.11
N CYS A 159 16.40 1.56 8.01
CA CYS A 159 16.72 2.06 6.67
C CYS A 159 18.22 1.96 6.31
N MET A 160 18.88 0.88 6.73
CA MET A 160 20.30 0.61 6.50
C MET A 160 21.27 1.60 7.17
N GLN A 161 20.91 2.14 8.34
CA GLN A 161 21.80 2.96 9.17
C GLN A 161 23.16 2.26 9.38
N GLY A 162 24.26 2.99 9.17
CA GLY A 162 25.62 2.51 9.30
C GLY A 162 26.12 1.66 8.11
N GLN A 163 25.24 1.24 7.21
CA GLN A 163 25.51 0.26 6.16
C GLN A 163 25.44 0.83 4.73
N LEU A 164 25.18 2.13 4.56
CA LEU A 164 25.06 2.76 3.24
C LEU A 164 26.37 2.73 2.43
N GLY A 165 27.51 2.70 3.12
CA GLY A 165 28.83 2.57 2.49
C GLY A 165 29.11 1.16 1.92
N GLN A 166 28.28 0.16 2.24
CA GLN A 166 28.50 -1.23 1.85
C GLN A 166 27.60 -1.62 0.68
N ALA A 167 28.07 -1.39 -0.55
CA ALA A 167 27.29 -1.58 -1.77
C ALA A 167 26.64 -2.98 -1.88
N ALA A 168 27.32 -4.03 -1.41
CA ALA A 168 26.81 -5.40 -1.41
C ALA A 168 25.60 -5.58 -0.46
N LEU A 169 25.64 -5.00 0.74
CA LEU A 169 24.52 -5.05 1.68
C LEU A 169 23.33 -4.24 1.17
N VAL A 170 23.59 -3.07 0.58
CA VAL A 170 22.54 -2.24 -0.02
C VAL A 170 21.88 -2.96 -1.20
N ALA A 171 22.65 -3.66 -2.03
CA ALA A 171 22.11 -4.45 -3.12
C ALA A 171 21.29 -5.66 -2.61
N ALA A 172 21.74 -6.31 -1.53
CA ALA A 172 21.04 -7.44 -0.93
C ALA A 172 19.76 -7.03 -0.17
N ALA A 173 19.68 -5.79 0.34
CA ALA A 173 18.52 -5.26 1.02
C ALA A 173 17.41 -4.80 0.06
N ALA A 174 17.70 -4.70 -1.24
CA ALA A 174 16.68 -4.32 -2.22
C ALA A 174 15.55 -5.37 -2.28
N PRO A 175 14.29 -4.94 -2.35
CA PRO A 175 13.15 -5.84 -2.46
C PRO A 175 13.27 -6.67 -3.74
N LYS A 176 13.01 -7.97 -3.62
CA LYS A 176 12.77 -8.85 -4.76
C LYS A 176 11.34 -8.66 -5.26
N ASP A 177 11.11 -9.01 -6.52
CA ASP A 177 9.84 -8.77 -7.19
C ASP A 177 8.63 -9.39 -6.47
N HIS A 178 8.77 -10.54 -5.82
CA HIS A 178 7.68 -11.21 -5.09
C HIS A 178 7.46 -10.70 -3.65
N GLN A 179 8.33 -9.85 -3.10
CA GLN A 179 8.34 -9.59 -1.67
C GLN A 179 7.28 -8.60 -1.20
N ILE A 180 6.75 -7.77 -2.11
CA ILE A 180 5.72 -6.78 -1.78
C ILE A 180 4.44 -7.13 -2.53
N GLN A 181 3.57 -7.89 -1.86
CA GLN A 181 2.30 -8.33 -2.41
C GLN A 181 1.12 -7.66 -1.69
N PHE A 182 0.12 -7.27 -2.47
CA PHE A 182 -1.19 -6.86 -2.01
C PHE A 182 -2.15 -8.02 -2.20
N ARG A 183 -2.60 -8.60 -1.09
CA ARG A 183 -3.47 -9.77 -1.09
C ARG A 183 -4.90 -9.36 -0.80
N PHE A 184 -5.86 -9.96 -1.48
CA PHE A 184 -7.28 -9.61 -1.33
C PHE A 184 -8.11 -10.83 -0.93
N THR A 185 -9.06 -10.64 0.00
CA THR A 185 -10.02 -11.68 0.40
C THR A 185 -11.32 -11.62 -0.38
N SER A 186 -11.50 -10.58 -1.21
CA SER A 186 -12.67 -10.37 -2.09
C SER A 186 -12.73 -11.31 -3.30
N GLY A 187 -11.71 -12.18 -3.49
CA GLY A 187 -11.53 -12.97 -4.70
C GLY A 187 -10.87 -12.20 -5.85
N ARG A 188 -10.51 -10.92 -5.64
CA ARG A 188 -9.65 -10.18 -6.57
C ARG A 188 -8.26 -10.82 -6.63
N PRO A 189 -7.66 -10.94 -7.83
CA PRO A 189 -6.28 -11.40 -7.98
C PRO A 189 -5.33 -10.46 -7.24
N LYS A 190 -4.30 -11.05 -6.62
CA LYS A 190 -3.29 -10.28 -5.91
C LYS A 190 -2.56 -9.31 -6.84
N SER A 191 -2.09 -8.20 -6.28
CA SER A 191 -1.27 -7.22 -6.99
C SER A 191 0.13 -7.24 -6.40
N VAL A 192 1.14 -6.94 -7.22
CA VAL A 192 2.54 -6.90 -6.80
C VAL A 192 3.07 -5.49 -6.99
N LEU A 193 3.76 -4.96 -5.97
CA LEU A 193 4.53 -3.73 -6.09
C LEU A 193 5.99 -4.08 -6.39
N MET A 194 6.37 -4.02 -7.66
CA MET A 194 7.76 -4.21 -8.06
C MET A 194 8.50 -2.89 -7.87
N VAL A 195 9.62 -2.94 -7.14
CA VAL A 195 10.47 -1.77 -6.91
C VAL A 195 11.85 -2.06 -7.46
N GLU A 196 12.33 -1.21 -8.37
CA GLU A 196 13.61 -1.41 -9.03
C GLU A 196 14.78 -1.26 -8.04
N PRO A 197 15.70 -2.23 -7.94
CA PRO A 197 16.74 -2.26 -6.90
C PRO A 197 17.78 -1.14 -6.99
N LEU A 198 17.96 -0.55 -8.18
CA LEU A 198 18.96 0.49 -8.42
C LEU A 198 18.38 1.91 -8.37
N THR A 199 17.16 2.09 -8.84
CA THR A 199 16.54 3.41 -8.96
C THR A 199 15.47 3.67 -7.91
N GLY A 200 14.88 2.61 -7.34
CA GLY A 200 13.71 2.67 -6.48
C GLY A 200 12.40 2.99 -7.19
N LEU A 201 12.37 2.98 -8.52
CA LEU A 201 11.13 3.17 -9.28
C LEU A 201 10.17 2.04 -8.95
N SER A 202 8.96 2.40 -8.53
CA SER A 202 7.91 1.45 -8.19
C SER A 202 6.88 1.35 -9.32
N SER A 203 6.50 0.12 -9.64
CA SER A 203 5.40 -0.20 -10.56
C SER A 203 4.47 -1.20 -9.89
N VAL A 204 3.16 -0.96 -9.99
CA VAL A 204 2.15 -1.92 -9.51
C VAL A 204 1.58 -2.69 -10.68
N MET A 205 1.50 -4.01 -10.55
CA MET A 205 0.93 -4.89 -11.58
C MET A 205 0.03 -5.94 -10.96
N ASP A 206 -1.11 -6.20 -11.59
CA ASP A 206 -2.06 -7.22 -11.15
C ASP A 206 -1.67 -8.60 -11.70
N CYS A 207 -1.83 -9.65 -10.88
CA CYS A 207 -1.44 -11.01 -11.26
C CYS A 207 -2.39 -11.71 -12.23
N ASP A 208 -3.55 -11.13 -12.51
CA ASP A 208 -4.45 -11.54 -13.60
C ASP A 208 -4.18 -10.82 -14.92
N SER A 209 -3.24 -9.88 -14.94
CA SER A 209 -2.91 -9.14 -16.16
C SER A 209 -2.48 -10.12 -17.27
N VAL A 210 -2.75 -9.74 -18.52
CA VAL A 210 -2.34 -10.52 -19.69
C VAL A 210 -0.83 -10.76 -19.68
N ALA A 211 -0.05 -9.79 -19.17
CA ALA A 211 1.40 -9.92 -19.02
C ALA A 211 1.81 -11.03 -18.05
N ALA A 212 1.04 -11.29 -16.98
CA ALA A 212 1.31 -12.34 -16.00
C ALA A 212 0.83 -13.73 -16.45
N THR A 213 -0.32 -13.79 -17.14
CA THR A 213 -1.07 -15.04 -17.36
C THR A 213 -0.94 -15.63 -18.76
N THR A 214 -0.49 -14.84 -19.75
CA THR A 214 -0.39 -15.32 -21.15
C THR A 214 0.61 -16.46 -21.31
N THR A 215 0.31 -17.39 -22.22
CA THR A 215 1.22 -18.46 -22.64
C THR A 215 2.15 -18.04 -23.77
N ASP A 216 1.88 -16.88 -24.41
CA ASP A 216 2.72 -16.29 -25.45
C ASP A 216 4.00 -15.69 -24.85
N ALA A 217 5.14 -16.32 -25.10
CA ALA A 217 6.44 -15.91 -24.58
C ALA A 217 6.85 -14.48 -24.99
N THR A 218 6.31 -13.94 -26.09
CA THR A 218 6.63 -12.58 -26.54
C THR A 218 5.91 -11.48 -25.75
N ARG A 219 4.83 -11.84 -25.04
CA ARG A 219 3.98 -10.92 -24.27
C ARG A 219 4.04 -11.19 -22.77
N LYS A 220 4.64 -12.31 -22.38
CA LYS A 220 4.75 -12.73 -20.99
C LYS A 220 5.86 -11.97 -20.29
N ASP A 221 5.49 -11.25 -19.24
CA ASP A 221 6.46 -10.74 -18.28
C ASP A 221 6.81 -11.87 -17.31
N LEU A 222 7.97 -12.49 -17.54
CA LEU A 222 8.46 -13.58 -16.69
C LEU A 222 8.73 -13.14 -15.25
N ARG A 223 9.12 -11.87 -15.03
CA ARG A 223 9.38 -11.35 -13.68
C ARG A 223 8.07 -11.25 -12.91
N LEU A 224 7.05 -10.66 -13.53
CA LEU A 224 5.72 -10.55 -12.96
C LEU A 224 5.09 -11.93 -12.74
N ALA A 225 5.14 -12.82 -13.74
CA ALA A 225 4.57 -14.16 -13.63
C ALA A 225 5.21 -14.96 -12.47
N ASN A 226 6.54 -14.88 -12.31
CA ASN A 226 7.23 -15.53 -11.20
C ASN A 226 6.84 -14.89 -9.85
N ALA A 227 6.80 -13.56 -9.77
CA ALA A 227 6.38 -12.86 -8.56
C ALA A 227 4.95 -13.22 -8.14
N CYS A 228 4.07 -13.42 -9.12
CA CYS A 228 2.70 -13.85 -8.91
C CYS A 228 2.53 -15.32 -8.50
N ASN A 229 3.52 -16.18 -8.73
CA ASN A 229 3.46 -17.59 -8.34
C ASN A 229 4.03 -17.85 -6.94
N GLU A 230 4.81 -16.91 -6.40
CA GLU A 230 5.36 -17.03 -5.06
C GLU A 230 4.31 -16.72 -3.97
N PRO A 231 4.37 -17.44 -2.83
CA PRO A 231 3.32 -17.42 -1.81
C PRO A 231 3.19 -16.10 -1.04
#